data_AF-A0A9N9I2J1-F1
#
_entry.id   AF-A0A9N9I2J1-F1
#
_cell.length_a   1.000
_cell.length_b   1.000
_cell.length_c   1.000
_cell.angle_alpha   90.00
_cell.angle_beta   90.00
_cell.angle_gamma   90.00
#
_symmetry.space_group_name_H-M   'P 1'
#
loop_
_entity.id
_entity.type
_entity.pdbx_description
1 polymer ?
#
loop_
_entity_poly.entity_id
_entity_poly.type
_entity_poly.pdbx_seq_one_letter_code
_entity_poly.pdbx_strand_id
1 'polypeptide(L)'
;MDSTSINTILLYNTEIQKSALSGIGHKASRSEIVNEIMINKLNQETLTLSKLPDKIKINIFKYVRFPMNLLLTSDLWYQLSKQNVVRAKWLIYHFGKGHALFYAIHFGPNFINVPVVQKIIEFGGIVSRYFVQRFLLSFGAYDPKLIQKKIEHNVGNIDIEQIRKVQQKHATPWASDTPLDVFT
;
A
#
# COMPACT_ATOMS: atom_id res chain seq x y z
N MET A 1 -27.59 -33.40 26.80
CA MET A 1 -26.40 -33.69 25.98
C MET A 1 -26.72 -33.27 24.56
N ASP A 2 -25.98 -32.30 24.03
CA ASP A 2 -26.32 -31.60 22.80
C ASP A 2 -26.09 -32.50 21.57
N SER A 3 -27.02 -32.50 20.61
CA SER A 3 -27.00 -33.39 19.43
C SER A 3 -25.72 -33.24 18.58
N THR A 4 -25.09 -32.06 18.64
CA THR A 4 -23.79 -31.74 18.03
C THR A 4 -22.63 -32.55 18.62
N SER A 5 -22.68 -32.85 19.92
CA SER A 5 -21.63 -33.63 20.59
C SER A 5 -21.66 -35.10 20.17
N ILE A 6 -22.85 -35.65 19.94
CA ILE A 6 -23.02 -37.07 19.54
C ILE A 6 -22.55 -37.29 18.10
N ASN A 7 -22.88 -36.37 17.18
CA ASN A 7 -22.43 -36.43 15.79
C ASN A 7 -20.90 -36.32 15.67
N THR A 8 -20.27 -35.53 16.55
CA THR A 8 -18.81 -35.40 16.61
C THR A 8 -18.14 -36.71 17.05
N ILE A 9 -18.71 -37.40 18.05
CA ILE A 9 -18.20 -38.70 18.53
C ILE A 9 -18.38 -39.79 17.48
N LEU A 10 -19.50 -39.80 16.76
CA LEU A 10 -19.76 -40.78 15.70
C LEU A 10 -18.83 -40.62 14.50
N LEU A 11 -18.60 -39.38 14.03
CA LEU A 11 -17.63 -39.10 12.98
C LEU A 11 -16.20 -39.51 13.39
N TYR A 12 -15.84 -39.22 14.65
CA TYR A 12 -14.53 -39.59 15.22
C TYR A 12 -14.29 -41.10 15.23
N ASN A 13 -15.31 -41.88 15.60
CA ASN A 13 -15.21 -43.35 15.59
C ASN A 13 -15.14 -43.92 14.17
N THR A 14 -15.76 -43.27 13.20
CA THR A 14 -15.80 -43.73 11.80
C THR A 14 -14.46 -43.51 11.10
N GLU A 15 -13.76 -42.40 11.38
CA GLU A 15 -12.43 -42.13 10.82
C GLU A 15 -11.33 -42.99 11.45
N ILE A 16 -11.42 -43.26 12.75
CA ILE A 16 -10.51 -44.20 13.43
C ILE A 16 -10.61 -45.60 12.82
N GLN A 17 -11.84 -46.07 12.54
CA GLN A 17 -12.05 -47.36 11.89
C GLN A 17 -11.51 -47.39 10.45
N LYS A 18 -11.65 -46.31 9.67
CA LYS A 18 -11.10 -46.23 8.31
C LYS A 18 -9.57 -46.25 8.29
N SER A 19 -8.90 -45.58 9.23
CA SER A 19 -7.42 -45.61 9.32
C SER A 19 -6.87 -46.96 9.80
N ALA A 20 -7.60 -47.66 10.67
CA ALA A 20 -7.22 -48.99 11.16
C ALA A 20 -7.34 -50.07 10.06
N LEU A 21 -8.18 -49.85 9.04
CA LEU A 21 -8.41 -50.78 7.94
C LEU A 21 -7.44 -50.58 6.76
N SER A 22 -6.68 -49.48 6.69
CA SER A 22 -5.82 -49.16 5.54
C SER A 22 -4.31 -49.36 5.74
N GLY A 23 -3.84 -49.86 6.89
CA GLY A 23 -2.40 -49.93 7.17
C GLY A 23 -1.97 -51.14 8.01
N ILE A 24 -1.52 -52.20 7.33
CA ILE A 24 -0.65 -53.22 7.93
C ILE A 24 0.77 -52.64 7.95
N GLY A 25 1.25 -52.24 9.12
CA GLY A 25 2.64 -51.81 9.34
C GLY A 25 2.72 -50.61 10.28
N HIS A 26 3.05 -50.87 11.55
CA HIS A 26 3.18 -49.91 12.65
C HIS A 26 1.86 -49.33 13.20
N LYS A 27 1.37 -49.91 14.31
CA LYS A 27 0.28 -49.34 15.11
C LYS A 27 0.80 -48.10 15.84
N ALA A 28 0.58 -46.92 15.27
CA ALA A 28 0.71 -45.67 16.01
C ALA A 28 -0.16 -45.72 17.28
N SER A 29 0.38 -45.28 18.41
CA SER A 29 -0.33 -45.21 19.68
C SER A 29 -1.57 -44.31 19.53
N ARG A 30 -2.67 -44.64 20.20
CA ARG A 30 -3.88 -43.80 20.22
C ARG A 30 -3.57 -42.34 20.60
N SER A 31 -2.57 -42.13 21.46
CA SER A 31 -2.08 -40.79 21.83
C SER A 31 -1.38 -40.04 20.69
N GLU A 32 -0.67 -40.76 19.81
CA GLU A 32 0.00 -40.19 18.64
C GLU A 32 -1.03 -39.76 17.59
N ILE A 33 -2.04 -40.60 17.33
CA ILE A 33 -3.13 -40.28 16.40
C ILE A 33 -3.93 -39.06 16.91
N VAL A 34 -4.22 -38.99 18.21
CA VAL A 34 -4.93 -37.83 18.81
C VAL A 34 -4.10 -36.55 18.69
N ASN A 35 -2.79 -36.62 18.94
CA ASN A 35 -1.89 -35.47 18.81
C ASN A 35 -1.77 -35.01 17.36
N GLU A 36 -1.67 -35.94 16.41
CA GLU A 36 -1.58 -35.63 14.98
C GLU A 36 -2.87 -34.98 14.46
N ILE A 37 -4.03 -35.46 14.91
CA ILE A 37 -5.33 -34.84 14.61
C ILE A 37 -5.45 -33.45 15.24
N MET A 38 -5.02 -33.27 16.50
CA MET A 38 -5.03 -31.95 17.15
C MET A 38 -4.12 -30.96 16.44
N ILE A 39 -2.90 -31.35 16.06
CA ILE A 39 -1.94 -30.52 15.34
C ILE A 39 -2.50 -30.13 13.96
N ASN A 40 -3.10 -31.07 13.24
CA ASN A 40 -3.72 -30.80 11.94
C ASN A 40 -4.94 -29.87 12.07
N LYS A 41 -5.73 -29.99 13.14
CA LYS A 41 -6.88 -29.11 13.41
C LYS A 41 -6.44 -27.69 13.82
N LEU A 42 -5.41 -27.57 14.65
CA LEU A 42 -4.74 -26.29 14.98
C LEU A 42 -4.14 -25.61 13.74
N ASN A 43 -3.56 -26.38 12.81
CA ASN A 43 -3.04 -25.87 11.54
C ASN A 43 -4.14 -25.45 10.56
N GLN A 44 -5.33 -26.05 10.64
CA GLN A 44 -6.51 -25.64 9.88
C GLN A 44 -7.19 -24.40 10.47
N GLU A 45 -7.16 -24.20 11.79
CA GLU A 45 -7.83 -23.10 12.50
C GLU A 45 -6.99 -21.81 12.66
N THR A 46 -5.68 -21.85 12.36
CA THR A 46 -4.87 -20.62 12.37
C THR A 46 -5.18 -19.76 11.13
N LEU A 47 -5.92 -18.67 11.36
CA LEU A 47 -6.13 -17.60 10.40
C LEU A 47 -4.81 -16.85 10.20
N THR A 48 -3.99 -17.31 9.25
CA THR A 48 -2.76 -16.62 8.89
C THR A 48 -3.08 -15.36 8.10
N LEU A 49 -2.30 -14.30 8.31
CA LEU A 49 -2.45 -13.02 7.59
C LEU A 49 -2.47 -13.20 6.06
N SER A 50 -1.75 -14.20 5.56
CA SER A 50 -1.72 -14.58 4.14
C SER A 50 -3.10 -14.99 3.59
N LYS A 51 -3.93 -15.67 4.40
CA LYS A 51 -5.26 -16.17 4.04
C LYS A 51 -6.34 -15.07 4.00
N LEU A 52 -6.04 -13.85 4.49
CA LEU A 52 -7.03 -12.76 4.46
C LEU A 52 -7.33 -12.30 3.03
N PRO A 53 -8.59 -11.95 2.72
CA PRO A 53 -8.93 -11.32 1.45
C PRO A 53 -8.19 -9.98 1.27
N ASP A 54 -7.80 -9.67 0.04
CA ASP A 54 -7.04 -8.46 -0.27
C ASP A 54 -7.78 -7.18 0.16
N LYS A 55 -9.11 -7.14 0.03
CA LYS A 55 -9.93 -6.02 0.51
C LYS A 55 -9.69 -5.71 2.00
N ILE A 56 -9.51 -6.75 2.83
CA ILE A 56 -9.22 -6.61 4.25
C ILE A 56 -7.79 -6.15 4.47
N LYS A 57 -6.81 -6.77 3.77
CA LYS A 57 -5.40 -6.35 3.83
C LYS A 57 -5.22 -4.88 3.47
N ILE A 58 -5.87 -4.42 2.39
CA ILE A 58 -5.85 -3.01 1.97
C ILE A 58 -6.49 -2.10 3.02
N ASN A 59 -7.60 -2.54 3.63
CA ASN A 59 -8.24 -1.82 4.71
C ASN A 59 -7.40 -1.76 5.97
N ILE A 60 -6.57 -2.75 6.27
CA ILE A 60 -5.61 -2.71 7.37
C ILE A 60 -4.50 -1.70 7.01
N PHE A 61 -3.89 -1.88 5.83
CA PHE A 61 -2.76 -1.08 5.37
C PHE A 61 -3.07 0.42 5.33
N LYS A 62 -4.28 0.82 4.92
CA LYS A 62 -4.65 2.25 4.84
C LYS A 62 -4.60 2.96 6.20
N TYR A 63 -4.69 2.25 7.32
CA TYR A 63 -4.61 2.84 8.67
C TYR A 63 -3.18 2.91 9.21
N VAL A 64 -2.21 2.34 8.50
CA VAL A 64 -0.81 2.30 8.93
C VAL A 64 -0.19 3.67 8.70
N ARG A 65 0.02 4.42 9.78
CA ARG A 65 0.58 5.79 9.74
C ARG A 65 1.98 5.85 9.13
N PHE A 66 2.84 4.89 9.46
CA PHE A 66 4.23 4.84 9.02
C PHE A 66 4.52 3.49 8.37
N PRO A 67 4.20 3.31 7.08
CA PRO A 67 4.25 1.99 6.45
C PRO A 67 5.67 1.42 6.37
N MET A 68 6.73 2.24 6.34
CA MET A 68 8.09 1.79 6.07
C MET A 68 8.55 0.62 6.97
N ASN A 69 8.33 0.70 8.28
CA ASN A 69 8.69 -0.38 9.21
C ASN A 69 7.93 -1.68 8.89
N LEU A 70 6.66 -1.55 8.50
CA LEU A 70 5.83 -2.69 8.10
C LEU A 70 6.32 -3.30 6.78
N LEU A 71 6.79 -2.48 5.84
CA LEU A 71 7.33 -2.96 4.56
C LEU A 71 8.64 -3.72 4.75
N LEU A 72 9.51 -3.27 5.66
CA LEU A 72 10.80 -3.91 5.91
C LEU A 72 10.69 -5.26 6.63
N THR A 73 9.59 -5.49 7.34
CA THR A 73 9.37 -6.71 8.14
C THR A 73 8.56 -7.78 7.43
N SER A 74 7.92 -7.45 6.31
CA SER A 74 6.99 -8.37 5.64
C SER A 74 6.92 -8.14 4.14
N ASP A 75 7.33 -9.17 3.40
CA ASP A 75 7.21 -9.19 1.94
C ASP A 75 5.76 -9.02 1.49
N LEU A 76 4.80 -9.60 2.21
CA LEU A 76 3.37 -9.46 1.90
C LEU A 76 2.94 -7.98 1.89
N TRP A 77 3.29 -7.23 2.94
CA TRP A 77 2.96 -5.81 3.03
C TRP A 77 3.75 -4.98 2.04
N TYR A 78 5.01 -5.34 1.79
CA TYR A 78 5.83 -4.72 0.76
C TYR A 78 5.19 -4.86 -0.63
N GLN A 79 4.79 -6.06 -1.04
CA GLN A 79 4.12 -6.27 -2.33
C GLN A 79 2.76 -5.55 -2.40
N LEU A 80 1.98 -5.56 -1.31
CA LEU A 80 0.72 -4.83 -1.25
C LEU A 80 0.92 -3.31 -1.43
N SER A 81 1.97 -2.75 -0.83
CA SER A 81 2.30 -1.31 -0.92
C SER A 81 2.69 -0.84 -2.32
N LYS A 82 3.10 -1.76 -3.21
CA LYS A 82 3.40 -1.45 -4.62
C LYS A 82 2.14 -1.25 -5.45
N GLN A 83 0.99 -1.76 -5.00
CA GLN A 83 -0.25 -1.64 -5.76
C GLN A 83 -0.75 -0.18 -5.79
N ASN A 84 -1.10 0.29 -6.98
CA ASN A 84 -1.53 1.68 -7.20
C ASN A 84 -2.81 2.03 -6.40
N VAL A 85 -3.75 1.07 -6.30
CA VAL A 85 -4.99 1.21 -5.52
C VAL A 85 -4.69 1.44 -4.03
N VAL A 86 -3.69 0.76 -3.50
CA VAL A 86 -3.33 0.82 -2.08
C VAL A 86 -2.68 2.16 -1.76
N ARG A 87 -1.74 2.60 -2.60
CA ARG A 87 -1.12 3.94 -2.49
C ARG A 87 -2.16 5.06 -2.52
N ALA A 88 -3.09 5.00 -3.48
CA ALA A 88 -4.16 5.99 -3.61
C ALA A 88 -5.08 6.03 -2.37
N LYS A 89 -5.53 4.87 -1.89
CA LYS A 89 -6.38 4.78 -0.69
C LYS A 89 -5.67 5.27 0.56
N TRP A 90 -4.40 4.92 0.73
CA TRP A 90 -3.59 5.37 1.86
C TRP A 90 -3.42 6.90 1.86
N LEU A 91 -3.10 7.50 0.71
CA LEU A 91 -3.00 8.96 0.58
C LEU A 91 -4.30 9.69 0.92
N ILE A 92 -5.42 9.23 0.34
CA ILE A 92 -6.72 9.85 0.56
C ILE A 92 -7.13 9.71 2.03
N TYR A 93 -6.84 8.57 2.65
CA TYR A 93 -7.17 8.36 4.06
C TYR A 93 -6.37 9.29 4.98
N HIS A 94 -5.06 9.41 4.78
CA HIS A 94 -4.20 10.19 5.68
C HIS A 94 -4.19 11.70 5.43
N PHE A 95 -4.38 12.15 4.19
CA PHE A 95 -4.26 13.57 3.81
C PHE A 95 -5.57 14.18 3.31
N GLY A 96 -6.59 13.36 3.10
CA GLY A 96 -7.87 13.78 2.53
C GLY A 96 -7.82 13.97 1.01
N LYS A 97 -9.00 14.02 0.40
CA LYS A 97 -9.20 14.14 -1.05
C LYS A 97 -8.54 15.37 -1.66
N GLY A 98 -8.53 16.50 -0.94
CA GLY A 98 -7.97 17.77 -1.41
C GLY A 98 -6.45 17.82 -1.51
N HIS A 99 -5.75 17.03 -0.68
CA HIS A 99 -4.29 17.09 -0.57
C HIS A 99 -3.60 15.80 -1.01
N ALA A 100 -4.34 14.73 -1.29
CA ALA A 100 -3.79 13.44 -1.71
C ALA A 100 -2.78 13.57 -2.87
N LEU A 101 -3.15 14.32 -3.92
CA LEU A 101 -2.27 14.54 -5.08
C LEU A 101 -1.04 15.39 -4.74
N PHE A 102 -1.20 16.41 -3.90
CA PHE A 102 -0.07 17.24 -3.44
C PHE A 102 0.96 16.40 -2.69
N TYR A 103 0.52 15.56 -1.75
CA TYR A 103 1.42 14.69 -1.00
C TYR A 103 2.01 13.57 -1.87
N ALA A 104 1.27 13.07 -2.87
CA ALA A 104 1.80 12.10 -3.83
C ALA A 104 3.07 12.64 -4.52
N ILE A 105 3.04 13.89 -5.00
CA ILE A 105 4.20 14.55 -5.60
C ILE A 105 5.32 14.72 -4.59
N HIS A 106 4.98 15.12 -3.36
CA HIS A 106 5.97 15.36 -2.31
C HIS A 106 6.79 14.09 -1.98
N PHE A 107 6.18 12.91 -2.05
CA PHE A 107 6.91 11.63 -1.89
C PHE A 107 7.82 11.27 -3.07
N GLY A 108 7.68 11.95 -4.21
CA GLY A 108 8.60 11.82 -5.35
C GLY A 108 8.34 10.63 -6.27
N PRO A 109 9.23 10.42 -7.26
CA PRO A 109 9.02 9.52 -8.41
C PRO A 109 8.82 8.05 -8.04
N ASN A 110 9.43 7.61 -6.95
CA ASN A 110 9.29 6.22 -6.49
C ASN A 110 7.88 5.91 -5.98
N PHE A 111 7.15 6.96 -5.57
CA PHE A 111 5.80 6.86 -5.04
C PHE A 111 4.74 7.16 -6.10
N ILE A 112 4.86 8.30 -6.79
CA ILE A 112 3.86 8.78 -7.75
C ILE A 112 4.15 8.25 -9.17
N ASN A 113 3.10 7.75 -9.82
CA ASN A 113 3.09 7.39 -11.22
C ASN A 113 1.70 7.69 -11.81
N VAL A 114 1.58 7.67 -13.14
CA VAL A 114 0.30 7.95 -13.83
C VAL A 114 -0.85 7.05 -13.32
N PRO A 115 -0.67 5.72 -13.15
CA PRO A 115 -1.70 4.87 -12.56
C PRO A 115 -2.16 5.28 -11.15
N VAL A 116 -1.25 5.72 -10.28
CA VAL A 116 -1.59 6.19 -8.92
C VAL A 116 -2.42 7.46 -9.00
N VAL A 117 -2.05 8.41 -9.87
CA VAL A 117 -2.81 9.64 -10.08
C VAL A 117 -4.23 9.33 -10.58
N GLN A 118 -4.35 8.44 -11.57
CA GLN A 118 -5.65 7.97 -12.07
C GLN A 118 -6.51 7.39 -10.95
N LYS A 119 -5.94 6.52 -10.09
CA LYS A 119 -6.67 5.94 -8.95
C LYS A 119 -7.05 6.97 -7.90
N ILE A 120 -6.24 7.99 -7.66
CA ILE A 120 -6.59 9.07 -6.74
C ILE A 120 -7.80 9.84 -7.28
N ILE A 121 -7.82 10.16 -8.58
CA ILE A 121 -8.94 10.84 -9.23
C ILE A 121 -10.20 9.97 -9.20
N GLU A 122 -10.09 8.68 -9.53
CA GLU A 122 -11.20 7.71 -9.47
C GLU A 122 -11.84 7.63 -8.07
N PHE A 123 -11.03 7.75 -7.01
CA PHE A 123 -11.51 7.76 -5.63
C PHE A 123 -11.93 9.15 -5.12
N GLY A 124 -12.07 10.13 -6.03
CA GLY A 124 -12.57 11.47 -5.74
C GLY A 124 -11.52 12.44 -5.20
N GLY A 125 -10.24 12.19 -5.46
CA GLY A 125 -9.17 13.15 -5.20
C GLY A 125 -9.33 14.42 -6.05
N ILE A 126 -8.99 15.55 -5.47
CA ILE A 126 -9.19 16.88 -6.08
C ILE A 126 -7.86 17.40 -6.60
N VAL A 127 -7.86 17.86 -7.85
CA VAL A 127 -6.74 18.59 -8.46
C VAL A 127 -6.75 20.01 -7.92
N SER A 128 -6.05 20.23 -6.81
CA SER A 128 -5.99 21.56 -6.18
C SER A 128 -5.01 22.47 -6.91
N ARG A 129 -5.22 23.79 -6.81
CA ARG A 129 -4.28 24.80 -7.34
C ARG A 129 -2.84 24.58 -6.84
N TYR A 130 -2.70 24.15 -5.59
CA TYR A 130 -1.41 23.92 -4.95
C TYR A 130 -0.72 22.67 -5.50
N PHE A 131 -1.49 21.63 -5.83
CA PHE A 131 -0.96 20.47 -6.55
C PHE A 131 -0.40 20.88 -7.91
N VAL A 132 -1.17 21.63 -8.72
CA VAL A 132 -0.70 22.08 -10.05
C VAL A 132 0.58 22.90 -9.93
N GLN A 133 0.63 23.85 -8.98
CA GLN A 133 1.84 24.62 -8.72
C GLN A 133 3.04 23.72 -8.39
N ARG A 134 2.91 22.80 -7.43
CA ARG A 134 4.00 21.87 -7.08
C ARG A 134 4.38 20.92 -8.20
N PHE A 135 3.41 20.49 -9.00
CA PHE A 135 3.63 19.64 -10.16
C PHE A 135 4.49 20.35 -11.18
N LEU A 136 4.13 21.58 -11.55
CA LEU A 136 4.92 22.40 -12.48
C LEU A 136 6.35 22.62 -11.98
N LEU A 137 6.55 22.84 -10.68
CA LEU A 137 7.89 22.94 -10.10
C LEU A 137 8.72 21.65 -10.26
N SER A 138 8.06 20.50 -10.33
CA SER A 138 8.74 19.20 -10.46
C SER A 138 9.32 18.97 -11.86
N PHE A 139 8.93 19.76 -12.87
CA PHE A 139 9.50 19.77 -14.23
C PHE A 139 10.66 20.76 -14.39
N GLY A 140 10.99 21.55 -13.36
CA GLY A 140 12.11 22.52 -13.34
C GLY A 140 12.01 23.72 -14.25
N ALA A 141 11.01 23.80 -15.10
CA ALA A 141 10.81 24.96 -15.96
C ALA A 141 10.12 26.08 -15.18
N TYR A 142 10.89 26.82 -14.39
CA TYR A 142 10.56 28.23 -14.25
C TYR A 142 11.00 28.92 -15.54
N ASP A 143 10.04 29.42 -16.34
CA ASP A 143 10.36 30.35 -17.40
C ASP A 143 11.06 31.58 -16.78
N PRO A 144 12.29 31.93 -17.21
CA PRO A 144 13.02 33.08 -16.72
C PRO A 144 12.21 34.37 -16.78
N LYS A 145 11.34 34.54 -17.80
CA LYS A 145 10.47 35.71 -17.94
C LYS A 145 9.36 35.76 -16.88
N LEU A 146 8.86 34.60 -16.45
CA LEU A 146 7.86 34.50 -15.38
C LEU A 146 8.47 34.76 -14.00
N ILE A 147 9.72 34.32 -13.77
CA ILE A 147 10.46 34.71 -12.56
C ILE A 147 10.67 36.23 -12.56
N GLN A 148 11.15 36.77 -13.67
CA GLN A 148 11.41 38.20 -13.81
C GLN A 148 10.16 39.03 -13.55
N LYS A 149 9.02 38.67 -14.17
CA LYS A 149 7.73 39.29 -13.88
C LYS A 149 7.30 39.13 -12.42
N LYS A 150 7.55 37.98 -11.80
CA LYS A 150 7.21 37.75 -10.38
C LYS A 150 8.05 38.62 -9.44
N ILE A 151 9.32 38.88 -9.77
CA ILE A 151 10.22 39.80 -9.06
C ILE A 151 9.74 41.25 -9.26
N GLU A 152 9.44 41.65 -10.49
CA GLU A 152 8.97 43.00 -10.84
C GLU A 152 7.64 43.36 -10.15
N HIS A 153 6.72 42.39 -10.02
CA HIS A 153 5.40 42.64 -9.43
C HIS A 153 5.29 42.39 -7.91
N ASN A 154 6.27 41.74 -7.26
CA ASN A 154 6.25 41.51 -5.80
C ASN A 154 7.40 42.25 -5.10
N VAL A 155 7.24 43.55 -4.91
CA VAL A 155 8.25 44.50 -4.42
C VAL A 155 8.52 44.42 -2.90
N GLY A 156 8.56 43.24 -2.28
CA GLY A 156 8.81 43.23 -0.83
C GLY A 156 9.03 41.94 -0.08
N ASN A 157 9.02 40.76 -0.70
CA ASN A 157 9.12 39.52 0.10
C ASN A 157 9.73 38.31 -0.60
N ILE A 158 10.40 38.49 -1.73
CA ILE A 158 11.05 37.39 -2.45
C ILE A 158 12.54 37.45 -2.17
N ASP A 159 13.04 36.47 -1.42
CA ASP A 159 14.47 36.21 -1.28
C ASP A 159 15.01 35.66 -2.62
N ILE A 160 15.49 36.58 -3.45
CA ILE A 160 16.08 36.32 -4.77
C ILE A 160 17.26 35.35 -4.67
N GLU A 161 17.96 35.36 -3.53
CA GLU A 161 19.09 34.50 -3.25
C GLU A 161 18.66 33.04 -3.02
N GLN A 162 17.51 32.83 -2.37
CA GLN A 162 16.89 31.50 -2.24
C GLN A 162 16.45 30.94 -3.59
N ILE A 163 15.88 31.77 -4.48
CA ILE A 163 15.47 31.33 -5.83
C ILE A 163 16.71 30.90 -6.65
N ARG A 164 17.81 31.67 -6.60
CA ARG A 164 19.07 31.28 -7.26
C ARG A 164 19.70 30.04 -6.63
N LYS A 165 19.67 29.89 -5.30
CA LYS A 165 20.15 28.69 -4.60
C LYS A 165 19.34 27.46 -4.97
N VAL A 166 18.02 27.59 -5.11
CA VAL A 166 17.12 26.53 -5.60
C VAL A 166 17.51 26.15 -7.04
N GLN A 167 17.72 27.11 -7.94
CA GLN A 167 18.17 26.83 -9.32
C GLN A 167 19.54 26.12 -9.39
N GLN A 168 20.51 26.54 -8.56
CA GLN A 168 21.87 25.99 -8.61
C GLN A 168 22.01 24.62 -7.94
N LYS A 169 21.09 24.24 -7.05
CA LYS A 169 21.17 23.02 -6.24
C LYS A 169 20.40 21.83 -6.81
N HIS A 170 19.52 22.05 -7.79
CA HIS A 170 18.76 20.96 -8.40
C HIS A 170 19.50 20.38 -9.61
N ALA A 171 20.01 19.15 -9.44
CA ALA A 171 20.09 18.19 -10.53
C ALA A 171 18.74 18.15 -11.28
N THR A 172 18.77 17.77 -12.55
CA THR A 172 17.60 17.70 -13.42
C THR A 172 16.35 17.25 -12.64
N PRO A 173 15.31 18.10 -12.57
CA PRO A 173 14.10 17.78 -11.82
C PRO A 173 13.58 16.42 -12.25
N TRP A 174 13.18 15.56 -11.32
CA TRP A 174 12.85 14.17 -11.65
C TRP A 174 11.73 14.03 -12.71
N ALA A 175 10.86 15.04 -12.87
CA ALA A 175 9.80 15.03 -13.87
C ALA A 175 10.22 15.64 -15.22
N SER A 176 11.45 16.12 -15.40
CA SER A 176 11.94 16.64 -16.70
C SER A 176 11.87 15.59 -17.81
N ASP A 177 12.02 14.31 -17.43
CA ASP A 177 12.07 13.18 -18.36
C ASP A 177 10.70 12.49 -18.48
N THR A 178 9.63 13.08 -17.93
CA THR A 178 8.29 12.52 -18.06
C THR A 178 7.80 12.69 -19.50
N PRO A 179 7.29 11.64 -20.17
CA PRO A 179 6.83 11.71 -21.55
C PRO A 179 5.47 12.42 -21.71
N LEU A 180 5.30 13.56 -21.04
CA LEU A 180 4.13 14.41 -21.17
C LEU A 180 4.47 15.52 -22.18
N ASP A 181 3.90 15.43 -23.37
CA ASP A 181 3.88 16.54 -24.32
C ASP A 181 2.85 17.55 -23.79
N VAL A 182 3.30 18.45 -22.89
CA VAL A 182 2.39 19.37 -22.15
C VAL A 182 1.87 20.50 -23.05
N PHE A 183 2.46 20.69 -24.24
CA PHE A 183 2.03 21.68 -25.21
C PHE A 183 2.00 21.07 -26.62
N THR A 184 0.81 20.67 -27.06
CA THR A 184 0.46 20.61 -28.49
C THR A 184 -0.32 21.85 -28.86
#